data_AF-B7QE38-F1
#
_entry.id   AF-B7QE38-F1
#
_cell.length_a   1.000
_cell.length_b   1.000
_cell.length_c   1.000
_cell.angle_alpha   90.00
_cell.angle_beta   90.00
_cell.angle_gamma   90.00
#
_symmetry.space_group_name_H-M   'P 1'
#
loop_
_entity.id
_entity.type
_entity.pdbx_description
1 polymer ?
#
loop_
_entity_poly.entity_id
_entity_poly.type
_entity_poly.pdbx_seq_one_letter_code
_entity_poly.pdbx_strand_id
1 'polypeptide(L)'
;VINRLASSCRIPVAYFFTNGLNGSQLSKLLVCVMRKVESTGFRVIRVVTDNHKVNVSAMKILCGGVLTYRIEHPCDPQRLLFLSFDYCHVVKNLRSQFLARNIGKDGKVSSSHLKKTL
;
A
#
# COMPACT_ATOMS: atom_id res chain seq x y z
N VAL A 1 -9.37 7.52 -1.88
CA VAL A 1 -9.65 8.02 -3.26
C VAL A 1 -9.68 6.83 -4.20
N ILE A 2 -10.64 6.78 -5.12
CA ILE A 2 -10.59 5.84 -6.24
C ILE A 2 -9.96 6.54 -7.45
N ASN A 3 -9.08 5.83 -8.15
CA ASN A 3 -8.52 6.24 -9.43
C ASN A 3 -9.03 5.26 -10.48
N ARG A 4 -9.68 5.75 -11.54
CA ARG A 4 -10.09 4.88 -12.65
C ARG A 4 -8.86 4.41 -13.42
N LEU A 5 -8.87 3.14 -13.85
CA LEU A 5 -7.77 2.55 -14.61
C LEU A 5 -7.84 2.90 -16.11
N ALA A 6 -9.05 2.91 -16.68
CA ALA A 6 -9.26 3.11 -18.11
C ALA A 6 -9.41 4.60 -18.53
N SER A 7 -9.54 5.52 -17.56
CA SER A 7 -9.74 6.95 -17.84
C SER A 7 -9.17 7.80 -16.71
N SER A 8 -8.80 9.04 -17.01
CA SER A 8 -8.32 10.02 -16.04
C SER A 8 -9.48 10.56 -15.19
N CYS A 9 -9.84 9.83 -14.14
CA CYS A 9 -10.84 10.30 -13.17
C CYS A 9 -10.44 9.88 -11.75
N ARG A 10 -10.53 10.85 -10.82
CA ARG A 10 -10.25 10.68 -9.40
C ARG A 10 -11.45 11.09 -8.59
N ILE A 11 -11.93 10.21 -7.71
CA ILE A 11 -13.11 10.46 -6.88
C ILE A 11 -12.76 10.18 -5.41
N PRO A 12 -12.85 11.18 -4.52
CA PRO A 12 -12.85 10.93 -3.08
C PRO A 12 -14.12 10.16 -2.70
N VAL A 13 -13.96 8.97 -2.11
CA VAL A 13 -15.10 8.08 -1.74
C VAL A 13 -15.26 7.89 -0.23
N ALA A 14 -14.31 8.42 0.53
CA ALA A 14 -14.20 8.19 1.97
C ALA A 14 -13.38 9.33 2.58
N TYR A 15 -13.94 9.95 3.62
CA TYR A 15 -13.28 10.96 4.42
C TYR A 15 -13.78 10.82 5.86
N PHE A 16 -12.86 10.63 6.80
CA PHE A 16 -13.19 10.35 8.20
C PHE A 16 -12.27 11.15 9.12
N PHE A 17 -12.85 11.79 10.12
CA PHE A 17 -12.09 12.31 11.25
C PHE A 17 -11.83 11.16 12.23
N THR A 18 -10.55 10.92 12.54
CA THR A 18 -10.15 9.83 13.44
C THR A 18 -9.03 10.31 14.36
N ASN A 19 -9.03 9.88 15.62
CA ASN A 19 -7.91 10.12 16.55
C ASN A 19 -6.80 9.06 16.38
N GLY A 20 -6.52 8.69 15.13
CA GLY A 20 -5.70 7.56 14.76
C GLY A 20 -6.48 6.24 14.73
N LEU A 21 -6.15 5.39 13.75
CA LEU A 21 -6.69 4.05 13.62
C LEU A 21 -5.57 3.03 13.85
N ASN A 22 -5.91 1.91 14.49
CA ASN A 22 -5.04 0.74 14.46
C ASN A 22 -5.25 -0.08 13.18
N GLY A 23 -4.37 -1.05 12.92
CA GLY A 23 -4.41 -1.85 11.70
C GLY A 23 -5.73 -2.64 11.52
N SER A 24 -6.34 -3.12 12.60
CA SER A 24 -7.61 -3.87 12.54
C SER A 24 -8.77 -2.95 12.16
N GLN A 25 -8.86 -1.78 12.80
CA GLN A 25 -9.88 -0.76 12.48
C GLN A 25 -9.76 -0.30 11.03
N LEU A 26 -8.53 -0.03 10.58
CA LEU A 26 -8.28 0.38 9.20
C LEU A 26 -8.63 -0.74 8.20
N SER A 27 -8.28 -1.99 8.48
CA SER A 27 -8.63 -3.14 7.63
C SER A 27 -10.15 -3.28 7.47
N LYS A 28 -10.91 -3.18 8.57
CA LYS A 28 -12.38 -3.18 8.54
C LYS A 28 -12.94 -2.02 7.72
N LEU A 29 -12.35 -0.83 7.88
CA LEU A 29 -12.76 0.36 7.12
C LEU A 29 -12.51 0.20 5.62
N LEU A 30 -11.36 -0.35 5.23
CA LEU A 30 -11.01 -0.63 3.83
C LEU A 30 -12.04 -1.57 3.19
N VAL A 31 -12.40 -2.66 3.86
CA VAL A 31 -13.41 -3.61 3.37
C VAL A 31 -14.79 -2.95 3.28
N CYS A 32 -15.17 -2.13 4.26
CA CYS A 32 -16.44 -1.40 4.25
C CYS A 32 -16.54 -0.44 3.06
N VAL A 33 -15.53 0.40 2.85
CA VAL A 33 -15.46 1.34 1.72
C VAL A 33 -15.48 0.58 0.40
N MET A 34 -14.72 -0.50 0.28
CA MET A 34 -14.66 -1.34 -0.92
C MET A 34 -16.04 -1.92 -1.29
N ARG A 35 -16.76 -2.48 -0.31
CA ARG A 35 -18.13 -2.98 -0.52
C ARG A 35 -19.08 -1.89 -1.00
N LYS A 36 -18.99 -0.68 -0.44
CA LYS A 36 -19.84 0.44 -0.87
C LYS A 36 -19.49 0.91 -2.27
N VAL A 37 -18.21 1.00 -2.61
CA VAL A 37 -17.77 1.32 -3.97
C VAL A 37 -18.25 0.27 -4.98
N GLU A 38 -18.17 -1.02 -4.64
CA GLU A 38 -18.67 -2.07 -5.54
C GLU A 38 -20.19 -2.07 -5.69
N SER A 39 -20.93 -1.71 -4.64
CA SER A 39 -22.39 -1.61 -4.71
C SER A 39 -22.90 -0.53 -5.67
N THR A 40 -22.06 0.42 -6.08
CA THR A 40 -22.41 1.43 -7.10
C THR A 40 -22.01 1.01 -8.52
N GLY A 41 -21.57 -0.24 -8.72
CA GLY A 41 -21.21 -0.79 -10.02
C GLY A 41 -19.73 -0.64 -10.42
N PHE A 42 -18.88 -0.05 -9.57
CA PHE A 42 -17.44 -0.10 -9.79
C PHE A 42 -16.87 -1.47 -9.45
N ARG A 43 -15.75 -1.84 -10.08
CA ARG A 43 -14.98 -3.04 -9.74
C ARG A 43 -13.65 -2.62 -9.14
N VAL A 44 -13.39 -2.99 -7.90
CA VAL A 44 -12.13 -2.66 -7.22
C VAL A 44 -11.11 -3.75 -7.55
N ILE A 45 -10.04 -3.36 -8.26
CA ILE A 45 -9.02 -4.32 -8.73
C ILE A 45 -7.78 -4.28 -7.84
N ARG A 46 -7.46 -3.12 -7.27
CA ARG A 46 -6.22 -2.89 -6.51
C ARG A 46 -6.44 -1.96 -5.33
N VAL A 47 -5.80 -2.28 -4.21
CA VAL A 47 -5.60 -1.36 -3.07
C VAL A 47 -4.14 -0.93 -3.04
N VAL A 48 -3.93 0.38 -2.98
CA VAL A 48 -2.61 1.00 -2.83
C VAL A 48 -2.60 1.78 -1.52
N THR A 49 -1.57 1.55 -0.69
CA THR A 49 -1.35 2.27 0.58
C THR A 49 0.10 2.75 0.67
N ASP A 50 0.40 3.71 1.54
CA ASP A 50 1.80 3.96 1.90
C ASP A 50 2.35 2.80 2.77
N ASN A 51 3.67 2.80 3.03
CA ASN A 51 4.34 1.76 3.81
C ASN A 51 4.47 2.09 5.32
N HIS A 52 3.54 2.87 5.89
CA HIS A 52 3.50 3.16 7.32
C HIS A 52 3.05 1.93 8.14
N LYS A 53 3.53 1.80 9.38
CA LYS A 53 3.31 0.63 10.24
C LYS A 53 1.84 0.20 10.34
N VAL A 54 0.91 1.16 10.46
CA VAL A 54 -0.54 0.88 10.54
C VAL A 54 -1.08 0.33 9.22
N ASN A 55 -0.65 0.87 8.09
CA ASN A 55 -1.06 0.41 6.75
C ASN A 55 -0.52 -1.00 6.48
N VAL A 56 0.74 -1.27 6.82
CA VAL A 56 1.32 -2.61 6.75
C VAL A 56 0.54 -3.59 7.61
N SER A 57 0.17 -3.20 8.83
CA SER A 57 -0.64 -4.03 9.73
C SER A 57 -2.04 -4.31 9.14
N ALA A 58 -2.71 -3.29 8.59
CA ALA A 58 -4.02 -3.45 7.97
C ALA A 58 -3.98 -4.36 6.74
N MET A 59 -2.96 -4.20 5.89
CA MET A 59 -2.72 -5.05 4.72
C MET A 59 -2.41 -6.50 5.12
N LYS A 60 -1.59 -6.71 6.16
CA LYS A 60 -1.31 -8.05 6.72
C LYS A 60 -2.57 -8.74 7.23
N ILE A 61 -3.45 -8.00 7.92
CA ILE A 61 -4.75 -8.52 8.38
C ILE A 61 -5.63 -8.88 7.18
N LEU A 62 -5.69 -8.01 6.17
CA LEU A 62 -6.45 -8.27 4.94
C LEU A 62 -5.96 -9.52 4.21
N CYS A 63 -4.67 -9.85 4.33
CA CYS A 63 -4.06 -11.06 3.77
C CYS A 63 -4.19 -12.32 4.64
N GLY A 64 -4.94 -12.30 5.74
CA GLY A 64 -5.03 -13.46 6.64
C GLY A 64 -3.76 -13.73 7.46
N GLY A 65 -2.92 -12.72 7.66
CA GLY A 65 -1.76 -12.79 8.56
C GLY A 65 -0.40 -12.90 7.88
N VAL A 66 -0.32 -13.21 6.59
CA VAL A 66 0.94 -13.20 5.82
C VAL A 66 0.82 -12.21 4.68
N LEU A 67 1.73 -11.23 4.62
CA LEU A 67 1.66 -10.19 3.61
C LEU A 67 1.93 -10.78 2.22
N THR A 68 1.00 -10.61 1.29
CA THR A 68 1.07 -11.07 -0.10
C THR A 68 0.64 -9.95 -1.05
N TYR A 69 0.95 -10.10 -2.34
CA TYR A 69 0.64 -9.12 -3.38
C TYR A 69 -0.77 -9.31 -3.99
N ARG A 70 -1.44 -10.43 -3.67
CA ARG A 70 -2.80 -10.74 -4.14
C ARG A 70 -3.56 -11.59 -3.14
N ILE A 71 -4.87 -11.38 -3.07
CA ILE A 71 -5.82 -12.17 -2.27
C ILE A 71 -7.10 -12.40 -3.05
N GLU A 72 -7.95 -13.32 -2.60
CA GLU A 72 -9.35 -13.40 -3.05
C GLU A 72 -10.07 -12.10 -2.70
N HIS A 73 -10.89 -11.60 -3.63
CA HIS A 73 -11.54 -10.31 -3.45
C HIS A 73 -12.65 -10.42 -2.38
N PRO A 74 -12.67 -9.56 -1.34
CA PRO A 74 -13.55 -9.71 -0.18
C PRO A 74 -15.03 -9.46 -0.47
N CYS A 75 -15.36 -9.03 -1.68
CA CYS A 75 -16.73 -8.88 -2.17
C CYS A 75 -17.12 -9.94 -3.21
N ASP A 76 -16.16 -10.71 -3.74
CA ASP A 76 -16.37 -11.71 -4.79
C ASP A 76 -15.18 -12.67 -4.88
N PRO A 77 -15.27 -13.88 -4.29
CA PRO A 77 -14.18 -14.83 -4.26
C PRO A 77 -13.66 -15.28 -5.64
N GLN A 78 -14.43 -15.08 -6.72
CA GLN A 78 -13.99 -15.45 -8.07
C GLN A 78 -12.99 -14.46 -8.67
N ARG A 79 -12.77 -13.31 -8.02
CA ARG A 79 -11.83 -12.27 -8.47
C ARG A 79 -10.65 -12.15 -7.53
N LEU A 80 -9.53 -11.67 -8.07
CA LEU A 80 -8.37 -11.30 -7.29
C LEU A 80 -8.39 -9.81 -6.96
N LEU A 81 -8.03 -9.48 -5.72
CA LEU A 81 -7.66 -8.14 -5.30
C LEU A 81 -6.14 -8.03 -5.23
N PHE A 82 -5.56 -7.07 -5.95
CA PHE A 82 -4.13 -6.79 -5.90
C PHE A 82 -3.78 -5.79 -4.80
N LEU A 83 -2.66 -6.03 -4.14
CA LEU A 83 -2.21 -5.29 -2.98
C LEU A 83 -0.81 -4.75 -3.24
N SER A 84 -0.61 -3.44 -3.07
CA SER A 84 0.68 -2.82 -3.27
C SER A 84 0.92 -1.64 -2.34
N PHE A 85 2.19 -1.35 -2.08
CA PHE A 85 2.59 -0.09 -1.48
C PHE A 85 2.94 0.94 -2.54
N ASP A 86 2.78 2.22 -2.23
CA ASP A 86 3.19 3.31 -3.11
C ASP A 86 4.72 3.25 -3.35
N TYR A 87 5.09 3.08 -4.62
CA TYR A 87 6.48 2.94 -5.06
C TYR A 87 7.33 4.16 -4.68
N CYS A 88 6.76 5.36 -4.68
CA CYS A 88 7.49 6.59 -4.33
C CYS A 88 8.02 6.50 -2.90
N HIS A 89 7.21 5.98 -1.97
CA HIS A 89 7.63 5.80 -0.58
C HIS A 89 8.66 4.69 -0.42
N VAL A 90 8.54 3.60 -1.19
CA VAL A 90 9.53 2.51 -1.20
C VAL A 90 10.89 3.00 -1.72
N VAL A 91 10.92 3.73 -2.84
CA VAL A 91 12.16 4.26 -3.43
C VAL A 91 12.81 5.30 -2.52
N LYS A 92 12.03 6.20 -1.92
CA LYS A 92 12.54 7.15 -0.91
C LYS A 92 13.18 6.43 0.27
N ASN A 93 12.54 5.38 0.78
CA ASN A 93 13.08 4.58 1.89
C ASN A 93 14.38 3.87 1.49
N LEU A 94 14.43 3.27 0.29
CA LEU A 94 15.62 2.63 -0.23
C LEU A 94 16.79 3.62 -0.32
N ARG A 95 16.55 4.82 -0.89
CA ARG A 95 17.54 5.89 -0.96
C ARG A 95 18.05 6.27 0.44
N SER A 96 17.16 6.48 1.40
CA SER A 96 17.54 6.83 2.77
C SER A 96 18.40 5.74 3.43
N GLN A 97 18.05 4.46 3.23
CA GLN A 97 18.88 3.35 3.72
C GLN A 97 20.25 3.32 3.04
N PHE A 98 20.30 3.50 1.72
CA PHE A 98 21.56 3.52 0.96
C PHE A 98 22.51 4.66 1.35
N LEU A 99 21.98 5.82 1.75
CA LEU A 99 22.79 6.94 2.23
C LEU A 99 23.29 6.74 3.67
N ALA A 100 22.52 6.03 4.50
CA ALA A 100 22.81 5.81 5.91
C ALA A 100 23.72 4.60 6.16
N ARG A 101 23.68 3.57 5.31
CA ARG A 101 24.45 2.33 5.49
C ARG A 101 24.84 1.69 4.15
N ASN A 102 25.89 0.86 4.20
CA ASN A 102 26.22 -0.01 3.07
C ASN A 102 25.19 -1.13 2.95
N ILE A 103 24.86 -1.50 1.72
CA ILE A 103 23.87 -2.52 1.37
C ILE A 103 24.58 -3.76 0.82
N GLY A 104 24.02 -4.95 1.07
CA GLY A 104 24.49 -6.23 0.54
C GLY A 104 25.42 -7.01 1.49
N LYS A 105 25.69 -8.28 1.16
CA LYS A 105 26.73 -9.07 1.84
C LYS A 105 28.06 -8.33 1.76
N ASP A 106 28.72 -8.19 2.90
CA ASP A 106 30.01 -7.52 3.08
C ASP A 106 30.02 -6.01 2.73
N GLY A 107 28.84 -5.37 2.65
CA GLY A 107 28.75 -3.93 2.41
C GLY A 107 29.24 -3.46 1.04
N LYS A 108 29.21 -4.35 0.02
CA LYS A 108 29.71 -4.07 -1.34
C LYS A 108 29.01 -2.91 -2.06
N VAL A 109 27.77 -2.57 -1.68
CA VAL A 109 27.01 -1.48 -2.29
C VAL A 109 27.00 -0.28 -1.34
N SER A 110 27.79 0.75 -1.64
CA SER A 110 27.97 1.93 -0.79
C SER A 110 27.71 3.23 -1.54
N SER A 111 27.19 4.23 -0.81
CA SER A 111 27.02 5.60 -1.28
C SER A 111 28.30 6.45 -1.21
N SER A 112 29.43 5.87 -0.77
CA SER A 112 30.72 6.57 -0.62
C SER A 112 31.19 7.28 -1.89
N HIS A 113 31.01 6.68 -3.06
CA HIS A 113 31.41 7.27 -4.35
C HIS A 113 30.53 8.47 -4.74
N LEU A 114 29.26 8.50 -4.32
CA LEU A 114 28.35 9.60 -4.60
C LEU A 114 28.63 10.81 -3.68
N LYS A 115 29.10 10.56 -2.46
CA LYS A 115 29.47 11.61 -1.50
C LYS A 115 30.78 12.33 -1.86
N LYS A 116 31.60 11.78 -2.76
CA LYS A 116 32.86 12.39 -3.21
C LYS A 116 32.69 13.33 -4.41
N THR A 117 31.56 13.24 -5.11
CA THR A 117 31.29 13.99 -6.34
C THR A 117 30.28 15.13 -6.12
N LEU A 118 29.72 15.23 -4.91
CA LEU A 118 28.88 16.32 -4.42
C LEU A 118 29.68 17.15 -3.42
#